data_AF-A0A9E5FV68-F1
#
_entry.id   AF-A0A9E5FV68-F1
#
_cell.length_a   1.000
_cell.length_b   1.000
_cell.length_c   1.000
_cell.angle_alpha   90.00
_cell.angle_beta   90.00
_cell.angle_gamma   90.00
#
_symmetry.space_group_name_H-M   'P 1'
#
loop_
_entity.id
_entity.type
_entity.pdbx_description
1 polymer ?
#
loop_
_entity_poly.entity_id
_entity_poly.type
_entity_poly.pdbx_seq_one_letter_code
_entity_poly.pdbx_strand_id
1 'polypeptide(L)'
;MTLTWAWLILFLATYPWLVASDLLSSSLSSWNLVFYISGLVIVAPCRRLRRWQAILFSAFIGFTFEALRPIPHGSLAFCLIFLAIILSSFPDLLRDKARLRQGAILVNTISGFIWYLAMSISLREEIPFQFSLFLYNATLQLLLSAALTLLLFNTISVYQNRVMDKLRIP
;
A
#
# COMPACT_ATOMS: atom_id res chain seq x y z
N MET A 1 -26.38 -0.22 8.67
CA MET A 1 -25.08 -0.26 9.38
C MET A 1 -24.55 1.15 9.44
N THR A 2 -24.12 1.61 10.62
CA THR A 2 -23.61 2.97 10.79
C THR A 2 -22.36 3.14 9.93
N LEU A 3 -22.33 4.18 9.09
CA LEU A 3 -21.20 4.51 8.21
C LEU A 3 -19.86 4.54 8.95
N THR A 4 -19.88 4.69 10.28
CA THR A 4 -18.73 4.72 11.18
C THR A 4 -17.79 3.52 11.03
N TRP A 5 -18.31 2.30 10.83
CA TRP A 5 -17.49 1.08 10.74
C TRP A 5 -17.07 0.70 9.31
N ALA A 6 -17.41 1.53 8.32
CA ALA A 6 -17.14 1.25 6.92
C ALA A 6 -15.66 0.95 6.62
N TRP A 7 -14.74 1.70 7.24
CA TRP A 7 -13.29 1.52 7.07
C TRP A 7 -12.81 0.16 7.58
N LEU A 8 -13.37 -0.34 8.69
CA LEU A 8 -12.99 -1.62 9.29
C LEU A 8 -13.50 -2.78 8.43
N ILE A 9 -14.74 -2.70 7.94
CA ILE A 9 -15.30 -3.73 7.05
C ILE A 9 -14.51 -3.78 5.74
N LEU A 10 -14.14 -2.61 5.20
CA LEU A 10 -13.31 -2.54 4.01
C LEU A 10 -11.91 -3.11 4.27
N PHE A 11 -11.32 -2.84 5.44
CA PHE A 11 -10.05 -3.42 5.86
C PHE A 11 -10.12 -4.96 5.88
N LEU A 12 -11.14 -5.53 6.52
CA LEU A 12 -11.36 -6.98 6.56
C LEU A 12 -11.54 -7.57 5.16
N ALA A 13 -12.23 -6.87 4.27
CA ALA A 13 -12.38 -7.30 2.87
C ALA A 13 -11.05 -7.24 2.09
N THR A 14 -10.18 -6.28 2.42
CA THR A 14 -8.86 -6.14 1.77
C THR A 14 -7.78 -7.03 2.37
N TYR A 15 -7.98 -7.52 3.61
CA TYR A 15 -7.00 -8.31 4.34
C TYR A 15 -6.51 -9.57 3.60
N PRO A 16 -7.36 -10.37 2.91
CA PRO A 16 -6.90 -11.52 2.14
C PRO A 16 -5.89 -11.16 1.04
N TRP A 17 -5.98 -9.97 0.44
CA TRP A 17 -5.01 -9.50 -0.55
C TRP A 17 -3.65 -9.25 0.09
N LEU A 18 -3.62 -8.64 1.29
CA LEU A 18 -2.39 -8.39 2.03
C LEU A 18 -1.71 -9.71 2.42
N VAL A 19 -2.47 -10.67 2.95
CA VAL A 19 -1.94 -12.00 3.29
C VAL A 19 -1.41 -12.73 2.05
N ALA A 20 -2.18 -12.73 0.95
CA ALA A 20 -1.74 -13.34 -0.30
C ALA A 20 -0.45 -12.70 -0.83
N SER A 21 -0.32 -11.37 -0.73
CA SER A 21 0.90 -10.66 -1.13
C SER A 21 2.10 -11.04 -0.28
N ASP A 22 1.92 -11.23 1.02
CA ASP A 22 3.00 -11.65 1.91
C ASP A 22 3.44 -13.11 1.62
N LEU A 23 2.47 -14.01 1.40
CA LEU A 23 2.76 -15.38 0.99
C LEU A 23 3.52 -15.42 -0.34
N LEU A 24 3.09 -14.65 -1.35
CA LEU A 24 3.78 -14.59 -2.65
C LEU A 24 5.17 -13.94 -2.55
N SER A 25 5.37 -13.04 -1.58
CA SER A 25 6.68 -12.46 -1.32
C SER A 25 7.70 -13.50 -0.84
N SER A 26 7.27 -14.59 -0.19
CA SER A 26 8.18 -15.68 0.18
C SER A 26 8.82 -16.35 -1.04
N SER A 27 8.07 -16.47 -2.15
CA SER A 27 8.56 -17.03 -3.42
C SER A 27 9.59 -16.13 -4.12
N LEU A 28 9.57 -14.82 -3.85
CA LEU A 28 10.53 -13.85 -4.41
C LEU A 28 11.71 -13.55 -3.48
N SER A 29 11.76 -14.17 -2.30
CA SER A 29 12.82 -13.94 -1.32
C SER A 29 14.22 -14.23 -1.88
N SER A 30 14.37 -15.24 -2.76
CA SER A 30 15.63 -15.57 -3.42
C SER A 30 16.16 -14.46 -4.34
N TRP A 31 15.31 -13.52 -4.76
CA TRP A 31 15.65 -12.39 -5.61
C TRP A 31 15.79 -11.09 -4.80
N ASN A 32 15.68 -11.16 -3.46
CA ASN A 32 15.60 -9.99 -2.56
C ASN A 32 14.44 -9.04 -2.87
N LEU A 33 13.33 -9.57 -3.41
CA LEU A 33 12.15 -8.79 -3.80
C LEU A 33 10.93 -9.13 -2.94
N VAL A 34 10.02 -8.17 -2.81
CA VAL A 34 8.78 -8.31 -2.04
C VAL A 34 7.58 -7.87 -2.87
N PHE A 35 6.51 -8.67 -2.84
CA PHE A 35 5.21 -8.32 -3.40
C PHE A 35 4.53 -7.26 -2.54
N TYR A 36 4.83 -5.99 -2.83
CA TYR A 36 4.25 -4.85 -2.12
C TYR A 36 3.00 -4.32 -2.82
N ILE A 37 1.84 -4.38 -2.16
CA ILE A 37 0.56 -3.86 -2.67
C ILE A 37 -0.17 -2.93 -1.69
N SER A 38 0.39 -2.64 -0.52
CA SER A 38 -0.30 -1.88 0.53
C SER A 38 -0.66 -0.46 0.08
N GLY A 39 0.23 0.21 -0.65
CA GLY A 39 -0.04 1.53 -1.22
C GLY A 39 -1.11 1.52 -2.31
N LEU A 40 -1.16 0.45 -3.12
CA LEU A 40 -2.20 0.24 -4.11
C LEU A 40 -3.60 0.15 -3.47
N VAL A 41 -3.70 -0.60 -2.37
CA VAL A 41 -4.97 -0.88 -1.69
C VAL A 41 -5.59 0.38 -1.07
N ILE A 42 -4.82 1.43 -0.74
CA ILE A 42 -5.37 2.65 -0.12
C ILE A 42 -6.02 3.63 -1.09
N VAL A 43 -5.68 3.60 -2.39
CA VAL A 43 -6.04 4.69 -3.30
C VAL A 43 -7.54 4.75 -3.64
N ALA A 44 -8.17 3.62 -3.97
CA ALA A 44 -9.60 3.63 -4.27
C ALA A 44 -10.47 3.98 -3.04
N PRO A 45 -10.17 3.46 -1.83
CA PRO A 45 -10.86 3.85 -0.60
C PRO A 45 -10.72 5.34 -0.23
N CYS A 46 -9.54 5.94 -0.42
CA CYS A 46 -9.32 7.37 -0.13
C CYS A 46 -10.22 8.31 -0.93
N ARG A 47 -10.76 7.86 -2.08
CA ARG A 47 -11.69 8.64 -2.90
C ARG A 47 -13.11 8.71 -2.32
N ARG A 48 -13.54 7.68 -1.58
CA ARG A 48 -14.95 7.51 -1.15
C ARG A 48 -15.15 7.59 0.36
N LEU A 49 -14.15 7.19 1.13
CA LEU A 49 -14.19 7.28 2.58
C LEU A 49 -14.07 8.73 3.07
N ARG A 50 -14.64 9.02 4.24
CA ARG A 50 -14.36 10.29 4.94
C ARG A 50 -12.87 10.36 5.29
N ARG A 51 -12.32 11.57 5.41
CA ARG A 51 -10.88 11.78 5.70
C ARG A 51 -10.39 10.96 6.89
N TRP A 52 -11.09 11.01 8.02
CA TRP A 52 -10.71 10.24 9.22
C TRP A 52 -10.79 8.73 9.00
N GLN A 53 -11.73 8.24 8.18
CA GLN A 53 -11.87 6.82 7.85
C GLN A 53 -10.74 6.35 6.94
N ALA A 54 -10.36 7.16 5.96
CA ALA A 54 -9.23 6.88 5.09
C ALA A 54 -7.91 6.82 5.88
N ILE A 55 -7.73 7.72 6.85
CA ILE A 55 -6.57 7.75 7.75
C ILE A 55 -6.51 6.48 8.62
N LEU A 56 -7.62 6.10 9.26
CA LEU A 56 -7.65 4.86 10.06
C LEU A 56 -7.42 3.64 9.19
N PHE A 57 -8.06 3.56 8.03
CA PHE A 57 -7.89 2.48 7.08
C PHE A 57 -6.42 2.33 6.64
N SER A 58 -5.75 3.43 6.27
CA SER A 58 -4.36 3.40 5.83
C SER A 58 -3.40 3.07 6.98
N ALA A 59 -3.67 3.56 8.19
CA ALA A 59 -2.93 3.19 9.40
C ALA A 59 -2.98 1.67 9.63
N PHE A 60 -4.18 1.08 9.60
CA PHE A 60 -4.37 -0.36 9.80
C PHE A 60 -3.68 -1.18 8.72
N ILE A 61 -3.73 -0.77 7.45
CA ILE A 61 -2.99 -1.43 6.38
C ILE A 61 -1.49 -1.41 6.65
N GLY A 62 -0.95 -0.25 7.01
CA GLY A 62 0.48 -0.09 7.31
C GLY A 62 0.92 -0.96 8.49
N PHE A 63 0.22 -0.88 9.62
CA PHE A 63 0.51 -1.72 10.79
C PHE A 63 0.35 -3.22 10.51
N THR A 64 -0.62 -3.61 9.68
CA THR A 64 -0.79 -5.02 9.28
C THR A 64 0.41 -5.50 8.47
N PHE A 65 0.89 -4.67 7.54
CA PHE A 65 2.09 -5.01 6.78
C PHE A 65 3.32 -5.11 7.69
N GLU A 66 3.50 -4.15 8.60
CA GLU A 66 4.61 -4.17 9.58
C GLU A 66 4.56 -5.38 10.51
N ALA A 67 3.36 -5.86 10.86
CA ALA A 67 3.18 -7.07 11.66
C ALA A 67 3.53 -8.35 10.87
N LEU A 68 3.29 -8.38 9.56
CA LEU A 68 3.64 -9.50 8.70
C LEU A 68 5.12 -9.52 8.33
N ARG A 69 5.74 -8.34 8.17
CA ARG A 69 7.16 -8.18 7.86
C ARG A 69 7.80 -7.17 8.82
N PRO A 70 8.46 -7.63 9.89
CA PRO A 70 8.97 -6.74 10.92
C PRO A 70 10.01 -5.79 10.32
N ILE A 71 9.64 -4.51 10.32
CA ILE A 71 10.45 -3.34 10.00
C ILE A 71 10.34 -2.36 11.17
N PRO A 72 11.16 -1.30 11.24
CA PRO A 72 10.99 -0.27 12.25
C PRO A 72 9.54 0.22 12.34
N HIS A 73 8.93 0.03 13.52
CA HIS A 73 7.51 0.28 13.75
C HIS A 73 7.12 1.72 13.37
N GLY A 74 5.96 1.84 12.72
CA GLY A 74 5.37 3.11 12.30
C GLY A 74 5.93 3.67 10.99
N SER A 75 7.04 3.18 10.46
CA SER A 75 7.65 3.75 9.25
C SER A 75 6.73 3.67 8.03
N LEU A 76 6.06 2.53 7.82
CA LEU A 76 5.08 2.37 6.76
C LEU A 76 3.71 2.88 7.15
N ALA A 77 3.28 2.66 8.40
CA ALA A 77 2.00 3.15 8.87
C ALA A 77 1.89 4.68 8.74
N PHE A 78 2.89 5.43 9.20
CA PHE A 78 2.92 6.88 9.07
C PHE A 78 3.05 7.35 7.62
N CYS A 79 3.81 6.63 6.79
CA CYS A 79 3.87 6.90 5.36
C CYS A 79 2.48 6.79 4.69
N LEU A 80 1.77 5.69 4.92
CA LEU A 80 0.44 5.48 4.33
C LEU A 80 -0.62 6.43 4.91
N ILE A 81 -0.51 6.81 6.18
CA ILE A 81 -1.33 7.88 6.77
C ILE A 81 -1.09 9.20 6.05
N PHE A 82 0.17 9.59 5.88
CA PHE A 82 0.52 10.84 5.19
C PHE A 82 0.02 10.85 3.75
N LEU A 83 0.21 9.76 3.01
CA LEU A 83 -0.32 9.62 1.65
C LEU A 83 -1.85 9.67 1.62
N ALA A 84 -2.55 9.04 2.56
CA ALA A 84 -4.00 9.13 2.67
C ALA A 84 -4.49 10.55 2.97
N ILE A 85 -3.77 11.30 3.81
CA ILE A 85 -4.06 12.72 4.08
C ILE A 85 -3.96 13.53 2.79
N ILE A 86 -2.87 13.37 2.02
CA ILE A 86 -2.70 14.06 0.72
C ILE A 86 -3.83 13.69 -0.24
N LEU A 87 -4.06 12.40 -0.46
CA LEU A 87 -5.08 11.91 -1.38
C LEU A 87 -6.49 12.43 -1.02
N SER A 88 -6.81 12.50 0.26
CA SER A 88 -8.10 12.99 0.76
C SER A 88 -8.21 14.53 0.83
N SER A 89 -7.08 15.23 0.76
CA SER A 89 -7.02 16.70 0.72
C SER A 89 -7.13 17.25 -0.70
N PHE A 90 -6.71 16.46 -1.70
CA PHE A 90 -6.71 16.84 -3.12
C PHE A 90 -7.56 15.86 -3.95
N PRO A 91 -8.91 15.87 -3.80
CA PRO A 91 -9.80 14.93 -4.47
C PRO A 91 -9.73 15.00 -6.01
N ASP A 92 -9.32 16.13 -6.58
CA ASP A 92 -9.13 16.31 -8.02
C ASP A 92 -8.03 15.41 -8.61
N LEU A 93 -7.08 14.95 -7.79
CA LEU A 93 -6.07 13.96 -8.17
C LEU A 93 -6.68 12.58 -8.43
N LEU A 94 -7.90 12.31 -7.95
CA LEU A 94 -8.55 11.00 -8.00
C LEU A 94 -9.85 10.99 -8.81
N ARG A 95 -10.14 12.10 -9.50
CA ARG A 95 -11.41 12.31 -10.21
C ARG A 95 -11.55 11.41 -11.44
N ASP A 96 -10.49 11.32 -12.24
CA ASP A 96 -10.47 10.51 -13.47
C ASP A 96 -9.86 9.14 -13.24
N LYS A 97 -10.36 8.12 -13.94
CA LYS A 97 -9.81 6.74 -13.86
C LYS A 97 -8.30 6.70 -14.16
N ALA A 98 -7.84 7.48 -15.13
CA ALA A 98 -6.42 7.55 -15.49
C ALA A 98 -5.57 8.13 -14.35
N ARG A 99 -6.00 9.23 -13.74
CA ARG A 99 -5.32 9.87 -12.62
C ARG A 99 -5.36 9.02 -11.36
N LEU A 100 -6.48 8.33 -11.10
CA LEU A 100 -6.62 7.37 -10.00
C LEU A 100 -5.58 6.24 -10.14
N ARG A 101 -5.39 5.70 -11.35
CA ARG A 101 -4.37 4.68 -11.61
C ARG A 101 -2.96 5.23 -11.45
N GLN A 102 -2.67 6.43 -11.95
CA GLN A 102 -1.37 7.09 -11.77
C GLN A 102 -1.06 7.33 -10.29
N GLY A 103 -2.06 7.81 -9.52
CA GLY A 103 -1.98 7.95 -8.08
C GLY A 103 -1.70 6.63 -7.39
N ALA A 104 -2.36 5.54 -7.80
CA ALA A 104 -2.08 4.21 -7.27
C ALA A 104 -0.66 3.74 -7.55
N ILE A 105 -0.14 3.93 -8.76
CA ILE A 105 1.24 3.60 -9.10
C ILE A 105 2.18 4.38 -8.19
N LEU A 106 2.02 5.71 -8.11
CA LEU A 106 2.89 6.60 -7.34
C LEU A 106 2.85 6.27 -5.84
N VAL A 107 1.66 6.05 -5.28
CA VAL A 107 1.50 5.73 -3.87
C VAL A 107 2.13 4.39 -3.54
N ASN A 108 1.93 3.36 -4.38
CA ASN A 108 2.51 2.04 -4.16
C ASN A 108 4.04 2.03 -4.32
N THR A 109 4.58 2.77 -5.31
CA THR A 109 6.02 2.87 -5.51
C THR A 109 6.71 3.65 -4.39
N ILE A 110 6.15 4.80 -3.96
CA ILE A 110 6.72 5.59 -2.86
C ILE A 110 6.71 4.80 -1.55
N SER A 111 5.58 4.19 -1.21
CA SER A 111 5.48 3.43 0.04
C SER A 111 6.32 2.15 0.00
N GLY A 112 6.40 1.47 -1.15
CA GLY A 112 7.33 0.36 -1.37
C GLY A 112 8.80 0.78 -1.28
N PHE A 113 9.15 1.99 -1.72
CA PHE A 113 10.50 2.54 -1.56
C PHE A 113 10.83 2.85 -0.10
N ILE A 114 9.90 3.47 0.62
CA ILE A 114 10.06 3.77 2.05
C ILE A 114 10.22 2.48 2.85
N TRP A 115 9.44 1.44 2.53
CA TRP A 115 9.65 0.11 3.09
C TRP A 115 11.08 -0.39 2.86
N TYR A 116 11.55 -0.34 1.61
CA TYR A 116 12.87 -0.83 1.24
C TYR A 116 13.99 -0.05 1.94
N LEU A 117 13.85 1.28 2.06
CA LEU A 117 14.75 2.12 2.84
C LEU A 117 14.74 1.75 4.33
N ALA A 118 13.55 1.58 4.93
CA ALA A 118 13.42 1.22 6.33
C ALA A 118 14.08 -0.13 6.63
N MET A 119 13.85 -1.13 5.78
CA MET A 119 14.53 -2.44 5.84
C MET A 119 16.05 -2.31 5.70
N SER A 120 16.52 -1.51 4.74
CA SER A 120 17.95 -1.33 4.49
C SER A 120 18.65 -0.66 5.68
N ILE A 121 17.97 0.26 6.35
CA ILE A 121 18.48 0.93 7.56
C ILE A 121 18.50 -0.05 8.73
N SER A 122 17.46 -0.87 8.92
CA SER A 122 17.41 -1.83 10.03
C SER A 122 18.45 -2.94 9.93
N LEU A 123 18.81 -3.35 8.70
CA LEU A 123 19.82 -4.39 8.46
C LEU A 123 21.26 -3.86 8.38
N ARG A 124 21.45 -2.55 8.55
CA ARG A 124 22.76 -1.89 8.31
C ARG A 124 23.87 -2.39 9.23
N GLU A 125 23.54 -2.78 10.47
CA GLU A 125 24.52 -3.29 11.43
C GLU A 125 25.00 -4.71 11.09
N GLU A 126 24.19 -5.48 10.37
CA GLU A 126 24.46 -6.88 10.04
C GLU A 126 25.13 -7.04 8.68
N ILE A 127 24.80 -6.16 7.73
CA ILE A 127 25.24 -6.30 6.32
C ILE A 127 25.99 -5.03 5.90
N PRO A 128 27.24 -5.13 5.43
CA PRO A 128 27.99 -3.98 4.97
C PRO A 128 27.29 -3.32 3.78
N PHE A 129 27.08 -2.01 3.86
CA PHE A 129 26.36 -1.26 2.83
C PHE A 129 27.13 -1.24 1.50
N GLN A 130 26.55 -1.87 0.48
CA GLN A 130 27.05 -1.82 -0.90
C GLN A 130 26.09 -0.98 -1.75
N PHE A 131 26.53 0.22 -2.14
CA PHE A 131 25.68 1.17 -2.86
C PHE A 131 25.16 0.64 -4.21
N SER A 132 25.99 -0.08 -4.97
CA SER A 132 25.62 -0.65 -6.26
C SER A 132 24.51 -1.71 -6.12
N LEU A 133 24.67 -2.63 -5.17
CA LEU A 133 23.67 -3.66 -4.87
C LEU A 133 22.36 -3.04 -4.35
N PHE A 134 22.48 -2.04 -3.48
CA PHE A 134 21.32 -1.29 -2.98
C PHE A 134 20.53 -0.65 -4.12
N LEU A 135 21.19 0.06 -5.04
CA LEU A 135 20.53 0.70 -6.18
C LEU A 135 19.88 -0.32 -7.12
N TYR A 136 20.57 -1.43 -7.40
CA TYR A 136 20.04 -2.50 -8.24
C TYR A 136 18.75 -3.10 -7.66
N ASN A 137 18.78 -3.49 -6.38
CA ASN A 137 17.60 -4.05 -5.72
C ASN A 137 16.49 -3.01 -5.54
N ALA A 138 16.82 -1.75 -5.22
CA ALA A 138 15.84 -0.67 -5.12
C ALA A 138 15.12 -0.45 -6.46
N THR A 139 15.85 -0.38 -7.56
CA THR A 139 15.28 -0.19 -8.90
C THR A 139 14.40 -1.37 -9.30
N LEU A 140 14.82 -2.61 -9.07
CA LEU A 140 13.99 -3.79 -9.29
C LEU A 140 12.71 -3.77 -8.44
N GLN A 141 12.81 -3.41 -7.15
CA GLN A 141 11.67 -3.35 -6.24
C GLN A 141 10.67 -2.25 -6.66
N LEU A 142 11.17 -1.10 -7.11
CA LEU A 142 10.34 -0.02 -7.66
C LEU A 142 9.62 -0.47 -8.94
N LEU A 143 10.34 -1.08 -9.88
CA LEU A 143 9.75 -1.60 -11.12
C LEU A 143 8.71 -2.68 -10.83
N LEU A 144 8.99 -3.61 -9.92
CA LEU A 144 8.05 -4.64 -9.49
C LEU A 144 6.80 -4.01 -8.87
N SER A 145 6.94 -3.07 -7.94
CA SER A 145 5.80 -2.40 -7.30
C SER A 145 4.92 -1.64 -8.30
N ALA A 146 5.52 -1.01 -9.32
CA ALA A 146 4.80 -0.34 -10.40
C ALA A 146 4.08 -1.35 -11.31
N ALA A 147 4.76 -2.43 -11.71
CA ALA A 147 4.20 -3.49 -12.53
C ALA A 147 3.02 -4.20 -11.84
N LEU A 148 3.18 -4.55 -10.56
CA LEU A 148 2.10 -5.12 -9.74
C LEU A 148 0.92 -4.18 -9.65
N THR A 149 1.16 -2.88 -9.54
CA THR A 149 0.08 -1.90 -9.56
C THR A 149 -0.66 -1.92 -10.89
N LEU A 150 0.04 -1.90 -12.02
CA LEU A 150 -0.59 -1.95 -13.34
C LEU A 150 -1.43 -3.21 -13.54
N LEU A 151 -0.94 -4.36 -13.07
CA LEU A 151 -1.61 -5.66 -13.21
C LEU A 151 -2.82 -5.80 -12.29
N LEU A 152 -2.68 -5.39 -11.02
CA LEU A 152 -3.67 -5.69 -9.97
C LEU A 152 -4.65 -4.54 -9.72
N PHE A 153 -4.35 -3.30 -10.15
CA PHE A 153 -5.18 -2.14 -9.84
C PHE A 153 -6.64 -2.31 -10.24
N ASN A 154 -6.90 -2.77 -11.47
CA ASN A 154 -8.27 -2.94 -11.93
C ASN A 154 -9.03 -3.96 -11.07
N THR A 155 -8.40 -5.10 -10.79
CA THR A 155 -9.01 -6.19 -10.02
C THR A 155 -9.31 -5.77 -8.59
N ILE A 156 -8.32 -5.20 -7.89
CA ILE A 156 -8.45 -4.76 -6.50
C ILE A 156 -9.43 -3.58 -6.42
N SER A 157 -9.34 -2.60 -7.31
CA SER A 157 -10.23 -1.45 -7.31
C SER A 157 -11.69 -1.84 -7.57
N VAL A 158 -11.96 -2.74 -8.52
CA VAL A 158 -13.31 -3.25 -8.76
C VAL A 158 -13.85 -3.99 -7.53
N TYR A 159 -13.03 -4.83 -6.92
CA TYR A 159 -13.42 -5.53 -5.69
C TYR A 159 -13.76 -4.56 -4.56
N GLN A 160 -12.87 -3.60 -4.27
CA GLN A 160 -13.08 -2.60 -3.22
C GLN A 160 -14.30 -1.72 -3.50
N ASN A 161 -14.50 -1.28 -4.75
CA ASN A 161 -15.68 -0.51 -5.12
C ASN A 161 -16.97 -1.30 -4.88
N ARG A 162 -17.03 -2.59 -5.26
CA ARG A 162 -18.18 -3.45 -4.98
C ARG A 162 -18.46 -3.58 -3.48
N VAL A 163 -17.43 -3.70 -2.65
CA VAL A 163 -17.59 -3.75 -1.19
C VAL A 163 -18.15 -2.42 -0.68
N MET A 164 -17.59 -1.29 -1.13
CA MET A 164 -18.06 0.04 -0.74
C MET A 164 -19.50 0.33 -1.20
N ASP A 165 -19.88 -0.13 -2.40
CA ASP A 165 -21.25 -0.03 -2.93
C ASP A 165 -22.24 -0.82 -2.07
N LYS A 166 -21.88 -2.05 -1.66
CA LYS A 166 -22.69 -2.84 -0.72
C LYS A 166 -22.85 -2.16 0.65
N LEU A 167 -21.84 -1.41 1.08
CA LEU A 167 -21.86 -0.63 2.32
C LEU A 167 -22.60 0.71 2.19
N ARG A 168 -23.12 1.05 0.98
CA ARG A 168 -23.78 2.32 0.67
C ARG A 168 -22.90 3.54 1.00
N ILE A 169 -21.58 3.40 0.83
CA ILE A 169 -20.66 4.51 0.90
C ILE A 169 -20.82 5.29 -0.41
N PRO A 170 -21.01 6.62 -0.38
CA PRO A 170 -21.14 7.42 -1.60
C PRO A 170 -19.94 7.23 -2.54
#